data_AF-A0A6U2IZN0-F1
#
_entry.id   AF-A0A6U2IZN0-F1
#
_cell.length_a   1.000
_cell.length_b   1.000
_cell.length_c   1.000
_cell.angle_alpha   90.00
_cell.angle_beta   90.00
_cell.angle_gamma   90.00
#
_symmetry.space_group_name_H-M   'P 1'
#
loop_
_entity.id
_entity.type
_entity.pdbx_description
1 polymer ?
#
loop_
_entity_poly.entity_id
_entity_poly.type
_entity_poly.pdbx_seq_one_letter_code
_entity_poly.pdbx_strand_id
1 'polypeptide(L)'
;DTMAAILCNTISDICSGTCDALGKVICLPCRACGMCTRELSEMCKSPFCIYLSVALGLNLPSVVFAGRAAALSYGEGGGDCGKQLNWMYANAALCVINMIAAVYITERIQKERDETVTMNKLENGSYYEAKAYSVGADGDTSRHNSVARIKTVLCYDKWVAIYIIFAVIYVIWHGVGVSTWISGVNCGNGQIATLMFNSLLCNWLFITLGAISFGCSLCCLV
;
A
#
# COMPACT_ATOMS: atom_id res chain seq x y z
N ASP A 1 -14.43 -24.04 5.83
CA ASP A 1 -14.93 -22.68 5.46
C ASP A 1 -15.27 -21.77 6.62
N THR A 2 -15.93 -22.27 7.67
CA THR A 2 -16.26 -21.48 8.88
C THR A 2 -15.01 -20.96 9.62
N MET A 3 -13.93 -21.75 9.70
CA MET A 3 -12.71 -21.32 10.38
C MET A 3 -11.98 -20.15 9.69
N ALA A 4 -11.94 -20.11 8.35
CA ALA A 4 -11.32 -19.00 7.61
C ALA A 4 -12.13 -17.71 7.75
N ALA A 5 -13.46 -17.80 7.75
CA ALA A 5 -14.35 -16.67 7.98
C ALA A 5 -14.21 -16.10 9.40
N ILE A 6 -14.11 -16.96 10.42
CA ILE A 6 -13.88 -16.54 11.81
C ILE A 6 -12.51 -15.85 11.93
N LEU A 7 -11.47 -16.38 11.28
CA LEU A 7 -10.15 -15.75 11.30
C LEU A 7 -10.16 -14.39 10.59
N CYS A 8 -10.83 -14.27 9.44
CA CYS A 8 -10.99 -13.01 8.73
C CYS A 8 -11.77 -11.98 9.54
N ASN A 9 -12.84 -12.38 10.25
CA ASN A 9 -13.60 -11.49 11.11
C ASN A 9 -12.77 -11.01 12.32
N THR A 10 -12.05 -11.93 12.99
CA THR A 10 -11.18 -11.56 14.12
C THR A 10 -10.03 -10.65 13.67
N ILE A 11 -9.42 -10.94 12.52
CA ILE A 11 -8.38 -10.08 11.94
C ILE A 11 -8.99 -8.74 11.55
N SER A 12 -10.16 -8.72 10.90
CA SER A 12 -10.86 -7.47 10.54
C SER A 12 -11.16 -6.61 11.77
N ASP A 13 -11.61 -7.19 12.87
CA ASP A 13 -11.89 -6.46 14.11
C ASP A 13 -10.61 -5.91 14.74
N ILE A 14 -9.56 -6.72 14.85
CA ILE A 14 -8.23 -6.27 15.32
C ILE A 14 -7.70 -5.16 14.40
N CYS A 15 -7.85 -5.34 13.10
CA CYS A 15 -7.38 -4.39 12.12
C CYS A 15 -8.19 -3.10 12.15
N SER A 16 -9.50 -3.11 12.36
CA SER A 16 -10.30 -1.88 12.50
C SER A 16 -9.84 -1.04 13.69
N GLY A 17 -9.62 -1.65 14.86
CA GLY A 17 -9.09 -0.97 16.04
C GLY A 17 -7.66 -0.46 15.83
N THR A 18 -6.82 -1.27 15.17
CA THR A 18 -5.43 -0.89 14.86
C THR A 18 -5.38 0.19 13.77
N CYS A 19 -6.31 0.19 12.82
CA CYS A 19 -6.43 1.20 11.75
C CYS A 19 -6.91 2.54 12.29
N ASP A 20 -7.80 2.55 13.29
CA ASP A 20 -8.18 3.80 13.98
C ASP A 20 -7.00 4.37 14.79
N ALA A 21 -6.18 3.52 15.40
CA ALA A 21 -4.98 3.94 16.14
C ALA A 21 -3.84 4.37 15.19
N LEU A 22 -3.52 3.56 14.19
CA LEU A 22 -2.51 3.85 13.15
C LEU A 22 -2.93 5.03 12.30
N GLY A 23 -4.20 5.16 11.95
CA GLY A 23 -4.74 6.31 11.24
C GLY A 23 -4.43 7.61 11.98
N LYS A 24 -4.61 7.65 13.31
CA LYS A 24 -4.22 8.79 14.13
C LYS A 24 -2.71 9.05 14.10
N VAL A 25 -1.88 8.00 14.15
CA VAL A 25 -0.41 8.12 14.18
C VAL A 25 0.17 8.52 12.82
N ILE A 26 -0.26 7.88 11.75
CA ILE A 26 0.17 8.14 10.36
C ILE A 26 -0.34 9.50 9.89
N CYS A 27 -1.53 9.91 10.33
CA CYS A 27 -2.06 11.24 10.02
C CYS A 27 -1.37 12.35 10.82
N LEU A 28 -0.57 12.11 11.87
CA LEU A 28 0.12 13.18 12.59
C LEU A 28 1.06 14.02 11.70
N PRO A 29 2.01 13.41 10.95
CA PRO A 29 2.86 14.19 10.04
C PRO A 29 2.05 14.85 8.91
N CYS A 30 1.03 14.19 8.38
CA CYS A 30 0.16 14.75 7.34
C CYS A 30 -0.75 15.88 7.85
N ARG A 31 -1.17 15.84 9.12
CA ARG A 31 -1.93 16.89 9.81
C ARG A 31 -1.04 18.08 10.16
N ALA A 32 0.23 17.83 10.50
CA ALA A 32 1.24 18.88 10.64
C ALA A 32 1.55 19.56 9.29
N CYS A 33 1.49 18.82 8.18
CA CYS A 33 1.66 19.37 6.83
C CYS A 33 0.36 19.92 6.21
N GLY A 34 -0.79 19.84 6.89
CA GLY A 34 -2.09 20.29 6.38
C GLY A 34 -2.65 19.47 5.20
N MET A 35 -2.03 18.34 4.84
CA MET A 35 -2.41 17.52 3.67
C MET A 35 -3.36 16.36 4.01
N CYS A 36 -3.71 16.15 5.27
CA CYS A 36 -4.71 15.14 5.64
C CYS A 36 -6.12 15.61 5.24
N THR A 37 -6.58 15.17 4.08
CA THR A 37 -7.96 15.35 3.62
C THR A 37 -8.90 14.39 4.34
N ARG A 38 -10.20 14.73 4.45
CA ARG A 38 -11.25 13.82 4.98
C ARG A 38 -11.24 12.47 4.25
N GLU A 39 -10.84 12.45 2.99
CA GLU A 39 -10.76 11.27 2.13
C GLU A 39 -9.79 10.21 2.67
N LEU A 40 -8.62 10.61 3.18
CA LEU A 40 -7.68 9.68 3.82
C LEU A 40 -8.28 8.98 5.05
N SER A 41 -9.10 9.69 5.83
CA SER A 41 -9.79 9.11 6.97
C SER A 41 -10.89 8.13 6.57
N GLU A 42 -11.53 8.32 5.42
CA GLU A 42 -12.53 7.39 4.89
C GLU A 42 -11.86 6.17 4.28
N MET A 43 -10.73 6.33 3.58
CA MET A 43 -9.89 5.23 3.15
C MET A 43 -9.38 4.38 4.32
N CYS A 44 -9.18 4.96 5.51
CA CYS A 44 -8.78 4.22 6.69
C CYS A 44 -9.86 3.26 7.24
N LYS A 45 -11.12 3.40 6.82
CA LYS A 45 -12.21 2.46 7.15
C LYS A 45 -12.34 1.31 6.15
N SER A 46 -11.53 1.34 5.08
CA SER A 46 -11.52 0.33 4.04
C SER A 46 -10.74 -0.92 4.48
N PRO A 47 -11.08 -2.12 3.97
CA PRO A 47 -10.26 -3.33 4.15
C PRO A 47 -8.81 -3.20 3.65
N PHE A 48 -8.51 -2.15 2.86
CA PHE A 48 -7.17 -1.81 2.38
C PHE A 48 -6.39 -0.84 3.28
N CYS A 49 -6.95 -0.41 4.40
CA CYS A 49 -6.30 0.54 5.30
C CYS A 49 -4.93 0.03 5.79
N ILE A 50 -4.81 -1.27 6.07
CA ILE A 50 -3.54 -1.88 6.49
C ILE A 50 -2.51 -1.75 5.39
N TYR A 51 -2.86 -2.14 4.16
CA TYR A 51 -1.97 -2.04 3.00
C TYR A 51 -1.52 -0.60 2.77
N LEU A 52 -2.46 0.35 2.80
CA LEU A 52 -2.15 1.77 2.63
C LEU A 52 -1.26 2.31 3.76
N SER A 53 -1.53 1.91 5.00
CA SER A 53 -0.74 2.27 6.18
C SER A 53 0.70 1.76 6.07
N VAL A 54 0.87 0.51 5.65
CA VAL A 54 2.20 -0.10 5.41
C VAL A 54 2.91 0.63 4.26
N ALA A 55 2.20 0.93 3.17
CA ALA A 55 2.75 1.64 2.02
C ALA A 55 3.24 3.04 2.38
N LEU A 56 2.41 3.84 3.04
CA LEU A 56 2.79 5.20 3.44
C LEU A 56 3.85 5.18 4.55
N GLY A 57 3.65 4.35 5.58
CA GLY A 57 4.49 4.31 6.77
C GLY A 57 5.92 3.86 6.49
N LEU A 58 6.15 2.96 5.53
CA LEU A 58 7.47 2.44 5.23
C LEU A 58 8.16 3.14 4.05
N ASN A 59 7.42 3.76 3.12
CA ASN A 59 8.02 4.55 2.04
C ASN A 59 8.34 5.99 2.44
N LEU A 60 7.60 6.59 3.39
CA LEU A 60 7.83 7.96 3.84
C LEU A 60 9.22 8.17 4.48
N PRO A 61 9.73 7.29 5.37
CA PRO A 61 11.07 7.43 5.93
C PRO A 61 12.17 7.52 4.86
N SER A 62 12.08 6.73 3.78
CA SER A 62 13.04 6.75 2.68
C SER A 62 13.10 8.12 1.99
N VAL A 63 11.96 8.80 1.83
CA VAL A 63 11.90 10.18 1.29
C VAL A 63 12.56 11.17 2.26
N VAL A 64 12.28 11.05 3.56
CA VAL A 64 12.88 11.90 4.59
C VAL A 64 14.40 11.70 4.67
N PHE A 65 14.87 10.45 4.57
CA PHE A 65 16.30 10.13 4.58
C PHE A 65 17.02 10.69 3.36
N ALA A 66 16.41 10.67 2.17
CA ALA A 66 16.97 11.32 0.98
C ALA A 66 17.10 12.83 1.17
N GLY A 67 16.09 13.50 1.73
CA GLY A 67 16.16 14.93 2.04
C GLY A 67 17.23 15.26 3.08
N ARG A 68 17.42 14.41 4.10
CA ARG A 68 18.50 14.57 5.08
C ARG A 68 19.88 14.36 4.46
N ALA A 69 20.05 13.34 3.62
CA ALA A 69 21.30 13.09 2.92
C ALA A 69 21.67 14.26 2.00
N ALA A 70 20.68 14.86 1.32
CA ALA A 70 20.84 16.06 0.52
C ALA A 70 21.39 17.23 1.36
N ALA A 71 20.77 17.50 2.51
CA ALA A 71 21.18 18.59 3.39
C ALA A 71 22.61 18.41 3.93
N LEU A 72 22.99 17.18 4.28
CA LEU A 72 24.36 16.85 4.72
C LEU A 72 25.39 17.06 3.61
N SER A 73 25.02 16.83 2.35
CA SER A 73 25.93 16.99 1.22
C SER A 73 26.31 18.45 0.91
N TYR A 74 25.52 19.44 1.35
CA TYR A 74 25.82 20.87 1.12
C TYR A 74 26.72 21.49 2.20
N GLY A 75 26.83 20.88 3.38
CA GLY A 75 27.42 21.52 4.57
C GLY A 75 28.92 21.32 4.77
N GLU A 76 29.46 20.15 4.46
CA GLU A 76 30.87 19.83 4.72
C GLU A 76 31.42 18.88 3.66
N GLY A 77 32.44 19.32 2.92
CA GLY A 77 33.36 18.44 2.18
C GLY A 77 32.70 17.30 1.40
N GLY A 78 31.86 17.64 0.41
CA GLY A 78 31.25 16.70 -0.52
C GLY A 78 32.31 15.90 -1.28
N GLY A 79 32.76 14.81 -0.67
CA GLY A 79 33.55 13.79 -1.34
C GLY A 79 32.73 13.14 -2.47
N ASP A 80 33.33 12.16 -3.14
CA ASP A 80 32.82 11.47 -4.33
C ASP A 80 31.60 10.55 -4.07
N CYS A 81 30.69 11.01 -3.20
CA CYS A 81 29.46 10.40 -2.71
C CYS A 81 28.27 10.54 -3.68
N GLY A 82 28.51 11.07 -4.89
CA GLY A 82 27.46 11.37 -5.86
C GLY A 82 26.65 10.13 -6.24
N LYS A 83 27.26 8.95 -6.26
CA LYS A 83 26.58 7.69 -6.59
C LYS A 83 25.54 7.32 -5.53
N GLN A 84 25.87 7.43 -4.24
CA GLN A 84 24.98 7.10 -3.14
C GLN A 84 23.82 8.09 -3.07
N LEU A 85 24.12 9.39 -3.22
CA LEU A 85 23.09 10.44 -3.25
C LEU A 85 22.14 10.26 -4.43
N ASN A 86 22.67 10.02 -5.64
CA ASN A 86 21.84 9.76 -6.82
C ASN A 86 20.94 8.54 -6.63
N TRP A 87 21.49 7.47 -6.03
CA TRP A 87 20.68 6.30 -5.68
C TRP A 87 19.55 6.64 -4.70
N MET A 88 19.84 7.42 -3.64
CA MET A 88 18.82 7.83 -2.66
C MET A 88 17.72 8.71 -3.27
N TYR A 89 18.06 9.61 -4.20
CA TYR A 89 17.05 10.42 -4.89
C TYR A 89 16.15 9.59 -5.81
N ALA A 90 16.74 8.71 -6.62
CA ALA A 90 15.97 7.79 -7.45
C ALA A 90 15.09 6.86 -6.59
N ASN A 91 15.62 6.37 -5.46
CA ASN A 91 14.85 5.58 -4.51
C ASN A 91 13.68 6.37 -3.91
N ALA A 92 13.89 7.63 -3.50
CA ALA A 92 12.82 8.48 -2.98
C ALA A 92 11.72 8.72 -4.03
N ALA A 93 12.09 8.94 -5.29
CA ALA A 93 11.11 9.07 -6.38
C ALA A 93 10.27 7.79 -6.56
N LEU A 94 10.92 6.62 -6.54
CA LEU A 94 10.23 5.33 -6.61
C LEU A 94 9.31 5.09 -5.40
N CYS A 95 9.74 5.48 -4.20
CA CYS A 95 8.90 5.45 -2.99
C CYS A 95 7.65 6.32 -3.14
N VAL A 96 7.77 7.53 -3.70
CA VAL A 96 6.62 8.41 -3.98
C VAL A 96 5.67 7.77 -5.01
N ILE A 97 6.20 7.20 -6.09
CA ILE A 97 5.40 6.49 -7.10
C ILE A 97 4.65 5.32 -6.46
N ASN A 98 5.31 4.53 -5.60
CA ASN A 98 4.67 3.42 -4.89
C ASN A 98 3.56 3.90 -3.94
N MET A 99 3.76 5.02 -3.23
CA MET A 99 2.71 5.60 -2.39
C MET A 99 1.50 6.05 -3.21
N ILE A 100 1.73 6.74 -4.33
CA ILE A 100 0.66 7.18 -5.25
C ILE A 100 -0.08 5.97 -5.83
N ALA A 101 0.64 4.94 -6.26
CA ALA A 101 0.05 3.72 -6.80
C ALA A 101 -0.78 2.97 -5.74
N ALA A 102 -0.30 2.90 -4.49
CA ALA A 102 -1.04 2.29 -3.40
C ALA A 102 -2.37 3.02 -3.11
N VAL A 103 -2.37 4.36 -3.13
CA VAL A 103 -3.59 5.17 -3.02
C VAL A 103 -4.52 4.88 -4.20
N TYR A 104 -4.01 4.96 -5.44
CA TYR A 104 -4.80 4.73 -6.65
C TYR A 104 -5.48 3.36 -6.67
N ILE A 105 -4.74 2.28 -6.36
CA ILE A 105 -5.28 0.92 -6.33
C ILE A 105 -6.39 0.82 -5.26
N THR A 106 -6.15 1.42 -4.09
CA THR A 106 -7.10 1.41 -2.98
C THR A 106 -8.40 2.15 -3.34
N GLU A 107 -8.30 3.32 -3.99
CA GLU A 107 -9.46 4.08 -4.47
C GLU A 107 -10.22 3.33 -5.57
N ARG A 108 -9.48 2.73 -6.52
CA ARG A 108 -10.09 1.99 -7.63
C ARG A 108 -10.91 0.80 -7.14
N ILE A 109 -10.37 0.02 -6.19
CA ILE A 109 -11.07 -1.14 -5.64
C ILE A 109 -12.31 -0.70 -4.83
N GLN A 110 -12.23 0.41 -4.10
CA GLN A 110 -13.38 0.95 -3.37
C GLN A 110 -14.50 1.39 -4.30
N LYS A 111 -14.15 2.16 -5.34
CA LYS A 111 -15.13 2.65 -6.32
C LYS A 111 -15.89 1.51 -6.99
N GLU A 112 -15.19 0.45 -7.41
CA GLU A 112 -15.83 -0.70 -8.03
C GLU A 112 -16.75 -1.46 -7.06
N ARG A 113 -16.40 -1.52 -5.77
CA ARG A 113 -17.26 -2.13 -4.75
C ARG A 113 -18.59 -1.38 -4.63
N ASP A 114 -18.53 -0.05 -4.54
CA ASP A 114 -19.71 0.80 -4.36
C ASP A 114 -20.66 0.73 -5.56
N GLU A 115 -20.11 0.68 -6.78
CA GLU A 115 -20.88 0.50 -8.02
C GLU A 115 -21.68 -0.82 -8.00
N THR A 116 -21.09 -1.91 -7.50
CA THR A 116 -21.78 -3.21 -7.44
C THR A 116 -22.83 -3.29 -6.34
N VAL A 117 -22.58 -2.70 -5.18
CA VAL A 117 -23.60 -2.61 -4.12
C VAL A 117 -24.80 -1.82 -4.62
N THR A 118 -24.56 -0.74 -5.36
CA THR A 118 -25.62 0.09 -5.97
C THR A 118 -26.43 -0.69 -6.99
N MET A 119 -25.78 -1.41 -7.91
CA MET A 119 -26.47 -2.21 -8.92
C MET A 119 -27.30 -3.34 -8.30
N ASN A 120 -26.76 -4.06 -7.31
CA ASN A 120 -27.52 -5.10 -6.59
C ASN A 120 -28.73 -4.53 -5.83
N LYS A 121 -28.63 -3.30 -5.31
CA LYS A 121 -29.74 -2.62 -4.61
C LYS A 121 -30.83 -2.18 -5.58
N LEU A 122 -30.47 -1.71 -6.77
CA LEU A 122 -31.42 -1.34 -7.83
C LEU A 122 -32.16 -2.57 -8.38
N GLU A 123 -31.42 -3.64 -8.68
CA GLU A 123 -32.00 -4.89 -9.19
C GLU A 123 -32.93 -5.53 -8.17
N ASN A 124 -32.49 -5.69 -6.91
CA ASN A 124 -33.34 -6.27 -5.88
C ASN A 124 -34.49 -5.32 -5.49
N GLY A 125 -34.26 -4.01 -5.50
CA GLY A 125 -35.28 -2.97 -5.29
C GLY A 125 -36.51 -3.15 -6.18
N SER A 126 -36.29 -3.55 -7.43
CA SER A 126 -37.33 -3.88 -8.40
C SER A 126 -37.91 -5.29 -8.23
N TYR A 127 -37.21 -6.20 -7.55
CA TYR A 127 -37.59 -7.61 -7.39
C TYR A 127 -38.33 -7.90 -6.07
N TYR A 128 -38.27 -6.99 -5.08
CA TYR A 128 -39.02 -7.12 -3.82
C TYR A 128 -40.54 -6.98 -3.99
N GLU A 129 -41.01 -6.43 -5.12
CA GLU A 129 -42.44 -6.45 -5.46
C GLU A 129 -42.87 -7.82 -6.04
N ALA A 130 -41.93 -8.69 -6.41
CA ALA A 130 -42.21 -9.97 -7.09
C ALA A 130 -41.84 -11.25 -6.31
N LYS A 131 -41.12 -11.19 -5.18
CA LYS A 131 -40.52 -12.41 -4.57
C LYS A 131 -40.66 -12.55 -3.04
N ALA A 132 -41.84 -12.25 -2.50
CA ALA A 132 -42.21 -12.68 -1.15
C ALA A 132 -42.46 -14.20 -1.00
N TYR A 133 -42.10 -15.05 -1.98
CA TYR A 133 -42.54 -16.46 -2.03
C TYR A 133 -41.46 -17.54 -2.24
N SER A 134 -40.15 -17.25 -2.16
CA SER A 134 -39.17 -18.35 -2.26
C SER A 134 -37.89 -18.08 -1.49
N VAL A 135 -37.95 -18.32 -0.17
CA VAL A 135 -36.78 -18.50 0.68
C VAL A 135 -36.41 -19.98 0.63
N GLY A 136 -35.38 -20.31 -0.14
CA GLY A 136 -34.84 -21.66 -0.25
C GLY A 136 -33.39 -21.59 -0.69
N ALA A 137 -32.51 -21.79 0.29
CA ALA A 137 -31.10 -22.19 0.22
C ALA A 137 -30.39 -22.14 -1.15
N ASP A 138 -29.47 -21.19 -1.33
CA ASP A 138 -28.23 -21.42 -2.06
C ASP A 138 -27.18 -20.37 -1.67
N GLY A 139 -26.34 -20.74 -0.70
CA GLY A 139 -25.27 -19.89 -0.16
C GLY A 139 -23.94 -20.00 -0.91
N ASP A 140 -23.81 -20.94 -1.85
CA ASP A 140 -22.52 -21.25 -2.50
C ASP A 140 -22.24 -20.43 -3.78
N THR A 141 -23.28 -19.93 -4.47
CA THR A 141 -23.11 -19.22 -5.74
C THR A 141 -22.48 -17.83 -5.58
N SER A 142 -22.57 -17.23 -4.39
CA SER A 142 -22.06 -15.88 -4.11
C SER A 142 -20.52 -15.82 -4.09
N ARG A 143 -19.86 -16.86 -3.59
CA ARG A 143 -18.38 -16.92 -3.46
C ARG A 143 -17.65 -17.11 -4.78
N HIS A 144 -18.24 -17.84 -5.73
CA HIS A 144 -17.60 -18.03 -7.04
C HIS A 144 -17.55 -16.73 -7.85
N ASN A 145 -18.44 -15.77 -7.58
CA ASN A 145 -18.51 -14.50 -8.30
C ASN A 145 -17.48 -13.47 -7.78
N SER A 146 -17.09 -13.49 -6.49
CA SER A 146 -16.14 -12.53 -5.92
C SER A 146 -14.71 -12.74 -6.42
N VAL A 147 -14.23 -14.00 -6.48
CA VAL A 147 -12.88 -14.33 -6.97
C VAL A 147 -12.73 -14.05 -8.47
N ALA A 148 -13.74 -14.40 -9.27
CA ALA A 148 -13.75 -14.13 -10.71
C ALA A 148 -13.64 -12.62 -11.00
N ARG A 149 -14.28 -11.80 -10.16
CA ARG A 149 -14.24 -10.35 -10.27
C ARG A 149 -12.87 -9.77 -9.94
N ILE A 150 -12.25 -10.19 -8.83
CA ILE A 150 -10.90 -9.74 -8.45
C ILE A 150 -9.88 -10.10 -9.55
N LYS A 151 -9.97 -11.32 -10.09
CA LYS A 151 -9.12 -11.75 -11.21
C LYS A 151 -9.32 -10.88 -12.43
N THR A 152 -10.55 -10.45 -12.71
CA THR A 152 -10.83 -9.56 -13.84
C THR A 152 -10.16 -8.20 -13.64
N VAL A 153 -10.23 -7.63 -12.43
CA VAL A 153 -9.56 -6.34 -12.13
C VAL A 153 -8.04 -6.46 -12.22
N LEU A 154 -7.44 -7.46 -11.56
CA LEU A 154 -5.98 -7.63 -11.56
C LEU A 154 -5.40 -7.96 -12.94
N CYS A 155 -6.13 -8.71 -13.76
CA CYS A 155 -5.60 -9.14 -15.06
C CYS A 155 -5.95 -8.20 -16.22
N TYR A 156 -7.05 -7.43 -16.14
CA TYR A 156 -7.49 -6.57 -17.24
C TYR A 156 -7.29 -5.07 -16.99
N ASP A 157 -7.02 -4.64 -15.75
CA ASP A 157 -6.69 -3.25 -15.49
C ASP A 157 -5.25 -2.94 -15.91
N LYS A 158 -5.12 -2.11 -16.95
CA LYS A 158 -3.83 -1.68 -17.51
C LYS A 158 -2.96 -0.98 -16.47
N TRP A 159 -3.54 -0.24 -15.53
CA TRP A 159 -2.81 0.48 -14.50
C TRP A 159 -2.23 -0.47 -13.45
N VAL A 160 -2.97 -1.52 -13.09
CA VAL A 160 -2.47 -2.56 -12.18
C VAL A 160 -1.30 -3.32 -12.83
N ALA A 161 -1.41 -3.65 -14.11
CA ALA A 161 -0.31 -4.27 -14.86
C ALA A 161 0.95 -3.39 -14.90
N ILE A 162 0.79 -2.09 -15.16
CA ILE A 162 1.88 -1.11 -15.11
C ILE A 162 2.52 -1.08 -13.72
N TYR A 163 1.71 -1.08 -12.65
CA TYR A 163 2.21 -1.11 -11.28
C TYR A 163 3.03 -2.36 -10.96
N ILE A 164 2.61 -3.55 -11.42
CA ILE A 164 3.37 -4.79 -11.23
C ILE A 164 4.76 -4.68 -11.89
N ILE A 165 4.83 -4.11 -13.10
CA ILE A 165 6.11 -3.88 -13.78
C ILE A 165 6.99 -2.92 -12.97
N PHE A 166 6.42 -1.82 -12.46
CA PHE A 166 7.12 -0.89 -11.57
C PHE A 166 7.62 -1.58 -10.29
N ALA A 167 6.82 -2.45 -9.69
CA ALA A 167 7.20 -3.20 -8.50
C ALA A 167 8.40 -4.13 -8.76
N VAL A 168 8.45 -4.79 -9.93
CA VAL A 168 9.60 -5.60 -10.33
C VAL A 168 10.85 -4.75 -10.51
N ILE A 169 10.74 -3.62 -11.22
CA ILE A 169 11.84 -2.65 -11.37
C ILE A 169 12.32 -2.15 -10.00
N TYR A 170 11.40 -1.88 -9.09
CA TYR A 170 11.69 -1.44 -7.72
C TYR A 170 12.48 -2.48 -6.92
N VAL A 171 12.13 -3.76 -7.01
CA VAL A 171 12.88 -4.86 -6.36
C VAL A 171 14.30 -4.96 -6.94
N ILE A 172 14.45 -4.89 -8.26
CA ILE A 172 15.76 -4.91 -8.93
C ILE A 172 16.60 -3.69 -8.48
N TRP A 173 15.98 -2.51 -8.40
CA TRP A 173 16.63 -1.28 -7.97
C TRP A 173 17.19 -1.37 -6.54
N HIS A 174 16.53 -2.08 -5.63
CA HIS A 174 17.07 -2.30 -4.28
C HIS A 174 18.26 -3.25 -4.26
N GLY A 175 18.32 -4.21 -5.18
CA GLY A 175 19.53 -5.02 -5.40
C GLY A 175 20.73 -4.14 -5.76
N VAL A 176 20.54 -3.18 -6.67
CA VAL A 176 21.57 -2.16 -7.01
C VAL A 176 21.92 -1.31 -5.78
N GLY A 177 20.93 -0.98 -4.95
CA GLY A 177 21.12 -0.27 -3.70
C GLY A 177 22.07 -0.96 -2.73
N VAL A 178 21.92 -2.27 -2.51
CA VAL A 178 22.83 -3.04 -1.64
C VAL A 178 24.27 -2.95 -2.15
N SER A 179 24.50 -3.10 -3.46
CA SER A 179 25.84 -2.98 -4.05
C SER A 179 26.43 -1.57 -3.91
N THR A 180 25.60 -0.53 -4.05
CA THR A 180 25.98 0.88 -3.95
C THR A 180 26.32 1.24 -2.50
N TRP A 181 25.59 0.67 -1.53
CA TRP A 181 25.83 0.85 -0.10
C TRP A 181 27.17 0.24 0.31
N ILE A 182 27.45 -1.01 -0.08
CA ILE A 182 28.72 -1.68 0.22
C ILE A 182 29.91 -0.89 -0.35
N SER A 183 29.76 -0.36 -1.57
CA SER A 183 30.80 0.45 -2.22
C SER A 183 30.98 1.83 -1.57
N GLY A 184 30.03 2.26 -0.74
CA GLY A 184 29.92 3.62 -0.20
C GLY A 184 30.10 3.74 1.30
N VAL A 185 30.59 2.71 2.00
CA VAL A 185 30.61 2.68 3.47
C VAL A 185 31.37 3.85 4.11
N ASN A 186 32.39 4.39 3.43
CA ASN A 186 33.21 5.50 3.92
C ASN A 186 32.71 6.89 3.48
N CYS A 187 31.59 6.95 2.77
CA CYS A 187 31.02 8.20 2.27
C CYS A 187 30.42 9.04 3.42
N GLY A 188 30.78 10.33 3.48
CA GLY A 188 30.19 11.30 4.43
C GLY A 188 30.34 10.88 5.89
N ASN A 189 31.55 10.47 6.29
CA ASN A 189 31.86 9.94 7.63
C ASN A 189 30.93 8.78 8.06
N GLY A 190 30.38 8.04 7.10
CA GLY A 190 29.45 6.93 7.34
C GLY A 190 28.00 7.34 7.62
N GLN A 191 27.69 8.64 7.74
CA GLN A 191 26.33 9.10 8.01
C GLN A 191 25.39 8.84 6.83
N ILE A 192 25.84 9.12 5.60
CA ILE A 192 25.07 8.85 4.37
C ILE A 192 24.86 7.35 4.20
N ALA A 193 25.90 6.54 4.44
CA ALA A 193 25.80 5.08 4.39
C ALA A 193 24.76 4.54 5.39
N THR A 194 24.66 5.14 6.59
CA THR A 194 23.68 4.76 7.61
C THR A 194 22.25 5.13 7.19
N LEU A 195 22.04 6.33 6.64
CA LEU A 195 20.73 6.74 6.10
C LEU A 195 20.29 5.85 4.94
N MET A 196 21.22 5.51 4.06
CA MET A 196 20.99 4.59 2.94
C MET A 196 20.63 3.18 3.42
N PHE A 197 21.34 2.64 4.41
CA PHE A 197 21.03 1.34 5.01
C PHE A 197 19.64 1.32 5.66
N ASN A 198 19.30 2.36 6.43
CA ASN A 198 17.97 2.48 7.03
C ASN A 198 16.86 2.55 5.98
N SER A 199 17.08 3.30 4.89
CA SER A 199 16.15 3.35 3.75
C SER A 199 15.98 1.98 3.09
N LEU A 200 17.08 1.25 2.86
CA LEU A 200 17.03 -0.12 2.33
C LEU A 200 16.21 -1.04 3.24
N LEU A 201 16.43 -0.98 4.55
CA LEU A 201 15.72 -1.81 5.52
C LEU A 201 14.21 -1.51 5.52
N CYS A 202 13.81 -0.23 5.56
CA CYS A 202 12.41 0.17 5.45
C CYS A 202 11.77 -0.33 4.15
N ASN A 203 12.49 -0.26 3.04
CA ASN A 203 11.99 -0.68 1.74
C ASN A 203 11.86 -2.21 1.61
N TRP A 204 12.79 -3.00 2.16
CA TRP A 204 12.66 -4.46 2.23
C TRP A 204 11.50 -4.90 3.12
N LEU A 205 11.30 -4.22 4.25
CA LEU A 205 10.11 -4.41 5.09
C LEU A 205 8.83 -4.04 4.33
N PHE A 206 8.84 -2.97 3.53
CA PHE A 206 7.70 -2.60 2.71
C PHE A 206 7.36 -3.68 1.68
N ILE A 207 8.35 -4.27 1.01
CA ILE A 207 8.10 -5.34 0.03
C ILE A 207 7.42 -6.53 0.70
N THR A 208 7.94 -6.97 1.84
CA THR A 208 7.43 -8.15 2.54
C THR A 208 6.08 -7.89 3.21
N LEU A 209 5.99 -6.87 4.06
CA LEU A 209 4.76 -6.51 4.77
C LEU A 209 3.69 -5.96 3.81
N GLY A 210 4.09 -5.27 2.76
CA GLY A 210 3.19 -4.77 1.71
C GLY A 210 2.55 -5.92 0.93
N ALA A 211 3.33 -6.92 0.53
CA ALA A 211 2.79 -8.11 -0.14
C ALA A 211 1.85 -8.92 0.78
N ILE A 212 2.24 -9.12 2.05
CA ILE A 212 1.41 -9.83 3.03
C ILE A 212 0.10 -9.07 3.29
N SER A 213 0.19 -7.77 3.62
CA SER A 213 -0.99 -6.95 3.89
C SER A 213 -1.92 -6.85 2.69
N PHE A 214 -1.38 -6.68 1.48
CA PHE A 214 -2.17 -6.69 0.25
C PHE A 214 -2.87 -8.06 0.04
N GLY A 215 -2.15 -9.17 0.23
CA GLY A 215 -2.72 -10.51 0.16
C GLY A 215 -3.83 -10.73 1.18
N CYS A 216 -3.63 -10.31 2.44
CA CYS A 216 -4.65 -10.37 3.47
C CYS A 216 -5.88 -9.52 3.12
N SER A 217 -5.70 -8.29 2.63
CA SER A 217 -6.80 -7.42 2.18
C SER A 217 -7.58 -8.06 1.02
N LEU A 218 -6.91 -8.73 0.08
CA LEU A 218 -7.57 -9.48 -0.99
C LEU A 218 -8.34 -10.70 -0.45
N CYS A 219 -7.79 -11.43 0.52
CA CYS A 219 -8.50 -12.54 1.16
C CYS A 219 -9.77 -12.08 1.91
N CYS A 220 -9.75 -10.89 2.52
CA CYS A 220 -10.91 -10.32 3.19
C CYS A 220 -12.01 -9.83 2.22
N LEU A 221 -11.69 -9.71 0.93
CA LEU A 221 -12.70 -9.39 -0.10
C LEU A 221 -13.47 -10.62 -0.61
N VAL A 222 -12.98 -11.84 -0.34
CA VAL A 222 -13.56 -13.10 -0.82
C VAL A 222 -14.58 -13.66 0.16
#